data_AF-A0A7J7IEV6-F1
#
_entry.id   AF-A0A7J7IEV6-F1
#
_cell.length_a   1.000
_cell.length_b   1.000
_cell.length_c   1.000
_cell.angle_alpha   90.00
_cell.angle_beta   90.00
_cell.angle_gamma   90.00
#
_symmetry.space_group_name_H-M   'P 1'
#
loop_
_entity.id
_entity.type
_entity.pdbx_description
1 polymer ?
#
loop_
_entity_poly.entity_id
_entity_poly.type
_entity_poly.pdbx_seq_one_letter_code
_entity_poly.pdbx_strand_id
1 'polypeptide(L)'
;MRVVAMRLHTKDQAREGKQEESALPISEWRPTRADFLQFLVDSKAVYDFLEGYVASEGAKGNPLFKPFVNTGLERGQALANDIAWFRNTLGYSIPEPTDAARRYIDYLRELFERSPEAVLCHWYNFYFAHTAGGRMIGRNMENLLFGNGPDAKRFAFYEWDRDVKEILEEVRGRIDEVAKDWPREVKDVCLNETGLAFAYSGTILNNLAKRAEEPAAAS
;
A
#
# COMPACT_ATOMS: atom_id res chain seq x y z
N MET A 1 16.57 2.01 -4.29
CA MET A 1 15.10 2.24 -4.36
C MET A 1 14.65 3.54 -3.70
N ARG A 2 14.93 3.80 -2.40
CA ARG A 2 14.47 5.02 -1.67
C ARG A 2 14.63 6.33 -2.45
N VAL A 3 15.81 6.60 -3.01
CA VAL A 3 16.08 7.85 -3.74
C VAL A 3 15.19 8.02 -4.97
N VAL A 4 14.88 6.92 -5.67
CA VAL A 4 13.97 6.93 -6.84
C VAL A 4 12.53 7.11 -6.35
N ALA A 5 12.12 6.36 -5.33
CA ALA A 5 10.79 6.46 -4.72
C ALA A 5 10.47 7.89 -4.22
N MET A 6 11.41 8.58 -3.59
CA MET A 6 11.19 9.96 -3.12
C MET A 6 11.02 10.96 -4.27
N ARG A 7 11.53 10.68 -5.47
CA ARG A 7 11.30 11.55 -6.64
C ARG A 7 9.86 11.49 -7.15
N LEU A 8 9.15 10.39 -6.84
CA LEU A 8 7.80 10.10 -7.33
C LEU A 8 6.70 10.38 -6.29
N HIS A 9 7.07 10.80 -5.08
CA HIS A 9 6.08 11.31 -4.13
C HIS A 9 5.83 12.79 -4.40
N THR A 10 4.59 13.22 -4.25
CA THR A 10 4.24 14.63 -4.09
C THR A 10 4.63 15.11 -2.68
N LYS A 11 4.79 16.42 -2.48
CA LYS A 11 5.17 16.98 -1.16
C LYS A 11 4.12 16.77 -0.07
N ASP A 12 2.84 16.70 -0.45
CA ASP A 12 1.74 16.42 0.46
C ASP A 12 1.67 14.93 0.84
N GLN A 13 2.16 14.02 0.01
CA GLN A 13 2.28 12.59 0.33
C GLN A 13 3.50 12.27 1.20
N ALA A 14 4.64 12.93 0.95
CA ALA A 14 5.86 12.76 1.75
C ALA A 14 6.69 14.05 1.79
N ARG A 15 7.24 14.38 2.96
CA ARG A 15 8.05 15.60 3.17
C ARG A 15 9.24 15.74 2.21
N GLU A 16 9.83 14.62 1.79
CA GLU A 16 10.96 14.56 0.84
C GLU A 16 10.52 14.42 -0.63
N GLY A 17 9.21 14.45 -0.91
CA GLY A 17 8.63 14.34 -2.24
C GLY A 17 9.10 15.42 -3.20
N LYS A 18 9.30 15.05 -4.47
CA LYS A 18 9.82 15.95 -5.52
C LYS A 18 8.91 16.11 -6.73
N GLN A 19 7.78 15.42 -6.78
CA GLN A 19 6.79 15.59 -7.85
C GLN A 19 5.94 16.85 -7.61
N GLU A 20 5.42 17.43 -8.70
CA GLU A 20 4.42 18.50 -8.65
C GLU A 20 3.17 18.07 -7.87
N GLU A 21 2.44 19.05 -7.34
CA GLU A 21 1.27 18.82 -6.52
C GLU A 21 0.18 18.06 -7.30
N SER A 22 -0.51 17.14 -6.62
CA SER A 22 -1.67 16.43 -7.16
C SER A 22 -2.74 17.42 -7.60
N ALA A 23 -3.42 17.13 -8.72
CA ALA A 23 -4.57 17.91 -9.18
C ALA A 23 -5.70 17.98 -8.15
N LEU A 24 -5.76 17.01 -7.22
CA LEU A 24 -6.61 17.06 -6.04
C LEU A 24 -5.75 16.85 -4.78
N PRO A 25 -5.44 17.91 -4.01
CA PRO A 25 -4.64 17.80 -2.80
C PRO A 25 -5.39 17.00 -1.73
N ILE A 26 -4.66 16.30 -0.86
CA ILE A 26 -5.24 15.43 0.19
C ILE A 26 -6.22 16.20 1.10
N SER A 27 -5.98 17.48 1.34
CA SER A 27 -6.86 18.35 2.14
C SER A 27 -8.26 18.55 1.53
N GLU A 28 -8.41 18.37 0.23
CA GLU A 28 -9.67 18.46 -0.51
C GLU A 28 -10.40 17.10 -0.62
N TRP A 29 -9.78 16.00 -0.18
CA TRP A 29 -10.40 14.69 -0.27
C TRP A 29 -11.60 14.59 0.67
N ARG A 30 -12.73 14.15 0.13
CA ARG A 30 -13.99 13.91 0.82
C ARG A 30 -14.59 12.56 0.39
N PRO A 31 -13.88 11.44 0.58
CA PRO A 31 -14.44 10.12 0.32
C PRO A 31 -15.56 9.79 1.30
N THR A 32 -16.37 8.79 0.98
CA THR A 32 -17.35 8.20 1.88
C THR A 32 -16.72 7.05 2.70
N ARG A 33 -17.47 6.52 3.68
CA ARG A 33 -17.09 5.28 4.36
C ARG A 33 -17.07 4.07 3.42
N ALA A 34 -17.91 4.07 2.38
CA ALA A 34 -17.91 3.01 1.36
C ALA A 34 -16.64 3.05 0.51
N ASP A 35 -16.18 4.25 0.12
CA ASP A 35 -14.91 4.44 -0.58
C ASP A 35 -13.72 3.98 0.27
N PHE A 36 -13.73 4.30 1.56
CA PHE A 36 -12.70 3.82 2.49
C PHE A 36 -12.73 2.29 2.63
N LEU A 37 -13.91 1.67 2.69
CA LEU A 37 -14.02 0.22 2.68
C LEU A 37 -13.47 -0.39 1.39
N GLN A 38 -13.77 0.17 0.22
CA GLN A 38 -13.20 -0.29 -1.05
C GLN A 38 -11.67 -0.18 -1.06
N PHE A 39 -11.12 0.92 -0.55
CA PHE A 39 -9.67 1.09 -0.36
C PHE A 39 -9.06 -0.02 0.51
N LEU A 40 -9.70 -0.40 1.62
CA LEU A 40 -9.22 -1.50 2.47
C LEU A 40 -9.31 -2.85 1.76
N VAL A 41 -10.40 -3.13 1.03
CA VAL A 41 -10.57 -4.38 0.27
C VAL A 41 -9.50 -4.49 -0.82
N ASP A 42 -9.31 -3.44 -1.61
CA ASP A 42 -8.29 -3.40 -2.67
C ASP A 42 -6.88 -3.54 -2.09
N SER A 43 -6.58 -2.82 -1.00
CA SER A 43 -5.30 -2.93 -0.29
C SER A 43 -5.08 -4.37 0.20
N LYS A 44 -6.10 -5.00 0.79
CA LYS A 44 -6.01 -6.39 1.26
C LYS A 44 -5.72 -7.35 0.13
N ALA A 45 -6.38 -7.22 -1.02
CA ALA A 45 -6.14 -8.09 -2.15
C ALA A 45 -4.66 -8.03 -2.60
N VAL A 46 -4.07 -6.84 -2.64
CA VAL A 46 -2.65 -6.66 -3.01
C VAL A 46 -1.71 -7.17 -1.90
N TYR A 47 -2.00 -6.88 -0.63
CA TYR A 47 -1.20 -7.39 0.49
C TYR A 47 -1.25 -8.91 0.58
N ASP A 48 -2.43 -9.52 0.51
CA ASP A 48 -2.58 -10.98 0.51
C ASP A 48 -1.81 -11.60 -0.67
N PHE A 49 -1.84 -10.97 -1.85
CA PHE A 49 -1.05 -11.42 -2.97
C PHE A 49 0.44 -11.36 -2.62
N LEU A 50 0.97 -10.21 -2.19
CA LEU A 50 2.38 -10.02 -1.88
C LEU A 50 2.85 -10.93 -0.72
N GLU A 51 2.05 -11.09 0.33
CA GLU A 51 2.34 -11.91 1.51
C GLU A 51 2.25 -13.39 1.18
N GLY A 52 1.15 -13.79 0.56
CA GLY A 52 0.94 -15.16 0.11
C GLY A 52 2.02 -15.59 -0.87
N TYR A 53 2.44 -14.69 -1.75
CA TYR A 53 3.50 -14.92 -2.72
C TYR A 53 4.89 -15.02 -2.07
N VAL A 54 5.24 -14.08 -1.18
CA VAL A 54 6.50 -14.13 -0.39
C VAL A 54 6.55 -15.43 0.43
N ALA A 55 5.41 -15.86 0.98
CA ALA A 55 5.27 -17.12 1.69
C ALA A 55 5.26 -18.37 0.78
N SER A 56 4.68 -18.32 -0.43
CA SER A 56 4.53 -19.48 -1.30
C SER A 56 5.84 -19.85 -2.01
N GLU A 57 6.54 -18.85 -2.54
CA GLU A 57 7.76 -19.04 -3.33
C GLU A 57 9.02 -19.09 -2.47
N GLY A 58 9.02 -18.36 -1.34
CA GLY A 58 10.01 -18.52 -0.27
C GLY A 58 9.96 -19.91 0.39
N ALA A 59 8.82 -20.61 0.30
CA ALA A 59 8.66 -21.97 0.81
C ALA A 59 8.90 -23.08 -0.23
N LYS A 60 8.99 -22.79 -1.54
CA LYS A 60 9.11 -23.83 -2.58
C LYS A 60 10.22 -23.69 -3.62
N GLY A 61 10.92 -22.56 -3.78
CA GLY A 61 12.04 -22.55 -4.73
C GLY A 61 12.87 -21.29 -4.91
N ASN A 62 12.36 -20.09 -4.60
CA ASN A 62 13.12 -18.85 -4.80
C ASN A 62 13.64 -18.28 -3.47
N PRO A 63 14.95 -18.39 -3.17
CA PRO A 63 15.53 -17.91 -1.91
C PRO A 63 15.44 -16.39 -1.74
N LEU A 64 15.15 -15.65 -2.82
CA LEU A 64 15.04 -14.19 -2.83
C LEU A 64 14.07 -13.66 -1.76
N PHE A 65 12.90 -14.29 -1.62
CA PHE A 65 11.82 -13.75 -0.79
C PHE A 65 11.84 -14.24 0.66
N LYS A 66 12.64 -15.25 0.96
CA LYS A 66 12.73 -15.85 2.30
C LYS A 66 12.99 -14.84 3.43
N PRO A 67 13.85 -13.80 3.26
CA PRO A 67 14.06 -12.79 4.30
C PRO A 67 12.86 -11.87 4.56
N PHE A 68 11.87 -11.87 3.67
CA PHE A 68 10.73 -10.96 3.71
C PHE A 68 9.43 -11.63 4.21
N VAL A 69 9.52 -12.87 4.71
CA VAL A 69 8.43 -13.54 5.44
C VAL A 69 8.51 -13.16 6.92
N ASN A 70 7.37 -12.89 7.57
CA ASN A 70 7.27 -12.56 8.99
C ASN A 70 8.20 -11.40 9.38
N THR A 71 8.19 -10.36 8.56
CA THR A 71 8.95 -9.12 8.79
C THR A 71 8.38 -8.29 9.92
N GLY A 72 7.10 -8.48 10.24
CA GLY A 72 6.32 -7.59 11.09
C GLY A 72 5.64 -6.47 10.30
N LEU A 73 5.86 -6.37 8.99
CA LEU A 73 5.18 -5.38 8.14
C LEU A 73 3.84 -5.88 7.60
N GLU A 74 3.57 -7.19 7.64
CA GLU A 74 2.40 -7.86 7.07
C GLU A 74 1.09 -7.21 7.53
N ARG A 75 0.17 -6.94 6.60
CA ARG A 75 -1.08 -6.20 6.80
C ARG A 75 -2.33 -7.02 6.51
N GLY A 76 -2.22 -8.20 5.87
CA GLY A 76 -3.39 -9.00 5.46
C GLY A 76 -4.37 -9.27 6.61
N GLN A 77 -3.88 -9.67 7.78
CA GLN A 77 -4.73 -9.94 8.96
C GLN A 77 -5.33 -8.66 9.56
N ALA A 78 -4.55 -7.59 9.65
CA ALA A 78 -5.02 -6.30 10.16
C ALA A 78 -6.17 -5.75 9.29
N LEU A 79 -6.00 -5.83 7.97
CA LEU A 79 -7.03 -5.47 6.99
C LEU A 79 -8.27 -6.39 7.08
N ALA A 80 -8.07 -7.70 7.27
CA ALA A 80 -9.19 -8.63 7.49
C ALA A 80 -10.05 -8.21 8.70
N ASN A 81 -9.41 -7.84 9.80
CA ASN A 81 -10.08 -7.40 11.03
C ASN A 81 -10.87 -6.10 10.79
N ASP A 82 -10.25 -5.13 10.12
CA ASP A 82 -10.90 -3.85 9.83
C ASP A 82 -12.08 -3.97 8.86
N ILE A 83 -11.98 -4.83 7.84
CA ILE A 83 -13.08 -5.14 6.92
C ILE A 83 -14.21 -5.89 7.64
N ALA A 84 -13.87 -6.84 8.52
CA ALA A 84 -14.86 -7.52 9.35
C ALA A 84 -15.60 -6.56 10.29
N TRP A 85 -14.89 -5.56 10.84
CA TRP A 85 -15.51 -4.50 11.64
C TRP A 85 -16.54 -3.70 10.84
N PHE A 86 -16.25 -3.33 9.60
CA PHE A 86 -17.23 -2.67 8.71
C PHE A 86 -18.52 -3.48 8.55
N ARG A 87 -18.40 -4.79 8.31
CA ARG A 87 -19.54 -5.70 8.20
C ARG A 87 -20.32 -5.79 9.52
N ASN A 88 -19.62 -6.10 10.60
CA ASN A 88 -20.23 -6.49 11.87
C ASN A 88 -20.76 -5.30 12.66
N THR A 89 -20.10 -4.14 12.57
CA THR A 89 -20.44 -2.95 13.37
C THR A 89 -21.24 -1.93 12.58
N LEU A 90 -20.98 -1.77 11.28
CA LEU A 90 -21.67 -0.77 10.44
C LEU A 90 -22.67 -1.40 9.46
N GLY A 91 -22.75 -2.72 9.35
CA GLY A 91 -23.70 -3.41 8.48
C GLY A 91 -23.39 -3.33 6.98
N TYR A 92 -22.16 -2.99 6.60
CA TYR A 92 -21.77 -2.86 5.19
C TYR A 92 -21.69 -4.24 4.52
N SER A 93 -22.16 -4.32 3.28
CA SER A 93 -21.78 -5.41 2.37
C SER A 93 -20.34 -5.19 1.94
N ILE A 94 -19.53 -6.26 1.95
CA ILE A 94 -18.13 -6.16 1.56
C ILE A 94 -18.05 -6.28 0.04
N PRO A 95 -17.54 -5.25 -0.68
CA PRO A 95 -17.41 -5.32 -2.12
C PRO A 95 -16.29 -6.30 -2.52
N GLU A 96 -16.32 -6.72 -3.79
CA GLU A 96 -15.17 -7.37 -4.40
C GLU A 96 -14.05 -6.34 -4.65
N PRO A 97 -12.78 -6.78 -4.80
CA PRO A 97 -11.70 -5.90 -5.25
C PRO A 97 -12.07 -5.20 -6.56
N THR A 98 -11.54 -4.00 -6.80
CA THR A 98 -11.74 -3.31 -8.09
C THR A 98 -10.93 -3.94 -9.22
N ASP A 99 -11.26 -3.58 -10.46
CA ASP A 99 -10.43 -3.95 -11.61
C ASP A 99 -9.02 -3.36 -11.52
N ALA A 100 -8.84 -2.22 -10.86
CA ALA A 100 -7.52 -1.63 -10.65
C ALA A 100 -6.66 -2.52 -9.75
N ALA A 101 -7.21 -3.01 -8.64
CA ALA A 101 -6.54 -3.96 -7.76
C ALA A 101 -6.23 -5.28 -8.48
N ARG A 102 -7.20 -5.84 -9.22
CA ARG A 102 -7.00 -7.06 -10.01
C ARG A 102 -5.88 -6.91 -11.05
N ARG A 103 -5.90 -5.83 -11.85
CA ARG A 103 -4.85 -5.55 -12.84
C ARG A 103 -3.48 -5.44 -12.20
N TYR A 104 -3.38 -4.84 -11.01
CA TYR A 104 -2.10 -4.77 -10.32
C TYR A 104 -1.61 -6.16 -9.89
N ILE A 105 -2.49 -6.98 -9.33
CA ILE A 105 -2.17 -8.36 -8.95
C ILE A 105 -1.75 -9.20 -10.17
N ASP A 106 -2.46 -9.08 -11.28
CA ASP A 106 -2.13 -9.79 -12.52
C ASP A 106 -0.78 -9.31 -13.07
N TYR A 107 -0.51 -8.01 -13.04
CA TYR A 107 0.80 -7.47 -13.40
C TYR A 107 1.92 -8.02 -12.54
N LEU A 108 1.74 -8.06 -11.21
CA LEU A 108 2.75 -8.62 -10.30
C LEU A 108 2.98 -10.11 -10.56
N ARG A 109 1.93 -10.86 -10.90
CA ARG A 109 2.03 -12.28 -11.28
C ARG A 109 2.84 -12.46 -12.56
N GLU A 110 2.57 -11.67 -13.60
CA GLU A 110 3.34 -11.72 -14.85
C GLU A 110 4.78 -11.21 -14.69
N LEU A 111 4.99 -10.22 -13.82
CA LEU A 111 6.31 -9.69 -13.50
C LEU A 111 7.14 -10.75 -12.77
N PHE A 112 6.53 -11.53 -11.88
CA PHE A 112 7.23 -12.60 -11.19
C PHE A 112 7.88 -13.60 -12.15
N GLU A 113 7.11 -14.10 -13.12
CA GLU A 113 7.58 -15.10 -14.08
C GLU A 113 8.78 -14.61 -14.91
N ARG A 114 8.90 -13.28 -15.10
CA ARG A 114 9.91 -12.66 -15.97
C ARG A 114 11.08 -12.05 -15.20
N SER A 115 10.83 -11.50 -14.01
CA SER A 115 11.81 -10.80 -13.18
C SER A 115 11.36 -10.78 -11.70
N PRO A 116 11.69 -11.81 -10.90
CA PRO A 116 11.33 -11.84 -9.49
C PRO A 116 11.97 -10.70 -8.67
N GLU A 117 13.17 -10.25 -9.01
CA GLU A 117 13.85 -9.12 -8.37
C GLU A 117 13.08 -7.80 -8.52
N ALA A 118 12.39 -7.63 -9.65
CA ALA A 118 11.52 -6.50 -9.90
C ALA A 118 10.26 -6.53 -9.01
N VAL A 119 9.73 -7.71 -8.68
CA VAL A 119 8.63 -7.84 -7.72
C VAL A 119 9.06 -7.34 -6.32
N LEU A 120 10.33 -7.54 -5.92
CA LEU A 120 10.85 -6.97 -4.68
C LEU A 120 10.81 -5.43 -4.69
N CYS A 121 10.93 -4.78 -5.86
CA CYS A 121 10.73 -3.34 -5.99
C CYS A 121 9.30 -2.92 -5.66
N HIS A 122 8.32 -3.65 -6.20
CA HIS A 122 6.91 -3.40 -5.92
C HIS A 122 6.57 -3.63 -4.46
N TRP A 123 7.04 -4.75 -3.89
CA TRP A 123 6.91 -5.05 -2.47
C TRP A 123 7.48 -3.90 -1.63
N TYR A 124 8.73 -3.49 -1.90
CA TYR A 124 9.37 -2.38 -1.20
C TYR A 124 8.51 -1.11 -1.27
N ASN A 125 8.13 -0.68 -2.47
CA ASN A 125 7.41 0.58 -2.62
C ASN A 125 6.01 0.52 -2.00
N PHE A 126 5.30 -0.60 -2.12
CA PHE A 126 3.95 -0.74 -1.56
C PHE A 126 3.97 -0.70 -0.01
N TYR A 127 4.85 -1.49 0.62
CA TYR A 127 4.98 -1.48 2.08
C TYR A 127 5.56 -0.17 2.61
N PHE A 128 6.64 0.33 2.02
CA PHE A 128 7.31 1.52 2.54
C PHE A 128 6.48 2.79 2.32
N ALA A 129 5.74 2.91 1.22
CA ALA A 129 4.81 4.02 1.03
C ALA A 129 3.71 4.03 2.10
N HIS A 130 3.14 2.86 2.43
CA HIS A 130 2.14 2.73 3.50
C HIS A 130 2.68 3.21 4.86
N THR A 131 3.89 2.77 5.24
CA THR A 131 4.49 3.14 6.53
C THR A 131 4.95 4.60 6.61
N ALA A 132 5.18 5.26 5.48
CA ALA A 132 5.56 6.67 5.40
C ALA A 132 4.32 7.57 5.25
N GLY A 133 3.95 7.94 4.01
CA GLY A 133 2.83 8.82 3.71
C GLY A 133 1.47 8.17 4.01
N GLY A 134 1.35 6.86 3.83
CA GLY A 134 0.10 6.12 4.05
C GLY A 134 -0.45 6.25 5.47
N ARG A 135 0.40 6.34 6.51
CA ARG A 135 -0.05 6.58 7.89
C ARG A 135 -0.66 7.97 8.09
N MET A 136 -0.11 8.98 7.44
CA MET A 136 -0.67 10.34 7.50
C MET A 136 -2.03 10.37 6.81
N ILE A 137 -2.13 9.78 5.61
CA ILE A 137 -3.39 9.65 4.88
C ILE A 137 -4.41 8.86 5.71
N GLY A 138 -4.01 7.72 6.26
CA GLY A 138 -4.84 6.88 7.12
C GLY A 138 -5.43 7.64 8.29
N ARG A 139 -4.59 8.35 9.05
CA ARG A 139 -5.04 9.19 10.16
C ARG A 139 -6.03 10.28 9.71
N ASN A 140 -5.79 10.90 8.55
CA ASN A 140 -6.72 11.89 8.02
C ASN A 140 -8.08 11.26 7.69
N MET A 141 -8.08 10.08 7.06
CA MET A 141 -9.32 9.36 6.73
C MET A 141 -10.06 8.89 7.99
N GLU A 142 -9.34 8.36 8.97
CA GLU A 142 -9.91 7.99 10.27
C GLU A 142 -10.64 9.17 10.91
N ASN A 143 -9.95 10.31 11.01
CA ASN A 143 -10.49 11.51 11.62
C ASN A 143 -11.69 12.06 10.84
N LEU A 144 -11.61 12.06 9.51
CA LEU A 144 -12.66 12.58 8.64
C LEU A 144 -13.93 11.71 8.68
N LEU A 145 -13.78 10.38 8.70
CA LEU A 145 -14.89 9.44 8.50
C LEU A 145 -15.45 8.84 9.80
N PHE A 146 -14.62 8.77 10.84
CA PHE A 146 -14.95 8.10 12.11
C PHE A 146 -14.75 9.01 13.34
N GLY A 147 -14.37 10.27 13.12
CA GLY A 147 -14.16 11.26 14.15
C GLY A 147 -12.75 11.22 14.76
N ASN A 148 -12.45 12.21 15.60
CA ASN A 148 -11.15 12.36 16.26
C ASN A 148 -11.23 12.31 17.79
N GLY A 149 -12.39 11.93 18.34
CA GLY A 149 -12.62 11.78 19.78
C GLY A 149 -12.06 10.48 20.38
N PRO A 150 -12.21 10.29 21.70
CA PRO A 150 -11.71 9.11 22.42
C PRO A 150 -12.35 7.79 21.94
N ASP A 151 -13.59 7.85 21.44
CA ASP A 151 -14.32 6.68 20.94
C ASP A 151 -14.18 6.48 19.42
N ALA A 152 -13.32 7.25 18.75
CA ALA A 152 -13.10 7.13 17.31
C ALA A 152 -12.45 5.79 16.96
N LYS A 153 -12.95 5.13 15.91
CA LYS A 153 -12.35 3.89 15.38
C LYS A 153 -10.93 4.17 14.87
N ARG A 154 -9.95 3.43 15.40
CA ARG A 154 -8.59 3.33 14.89
C ARG A 154 -8.39 2.01 14.18
N PHE A 155 -7.81 2.04 12.99
CA PHE A 155 -7.70 0.91 12.08
C PHE A 155 -6.41 0.14 12.33
N ALA A 156 -6.57 -1.16 12.56
CA ALA A 156 -5.45 -2.08 12.79
C ALA A 156 -4.47 -2.04 11.61
N PHE A 157 -4.94 -1.71 10.41
CA PHE A 157 -4.13 -1.51 9.22
C PHE A 157 -2.95 -0.54 9.41
N TYR A 158 -3.09 0.45 10.31
CA TYR A 158 -2.07 1.46 10.64
C TYR A 158 -1.38 1.22 11.98
N GLU A 159 -1.54 0.04 12.58
CA GLU A 159 -0.94 -0.34 13.85
C GLU A 159 0.04 -1.51 13.67
N TRP A 160 1.14 -1.46 14.41
CA TRP A 160 2.19 -2.48 14.39
C TRP A 160 2.54 -2.88 15.82
N ASP A 161 2.94 -4.14 16.01
CA ASP A 161 3.28 -4.69 17.34
C ASP A 161 4.56 -4.07 17.93
N ARG A 162 5.39 -3.45 17.09
CA ARG A 162 6.64 -2.76 17.44
C ARG A 162 6.73 -1.40 16.75
N ASP A 163 7.72 -0.59 17.13
CA ASP A 163 8.02 0.64 16.41
C ASP A 163 8.33 0.31 14.94
N VAL A 164 7.44 0.73 14.04
CA VAL A 164 7.57 0.51 12.60
C VAL A 164 8.87 1.09 12.04
N LYS A 165 9.47 2.10 12.67
CA LYS A 165 10.78 2.61 12.23
C LYS A 165 11.88 1.56 12.38
N GLU A 166 11.90 0.85 13.50
CA GLU A 166 12.85 -0.25 13.74
C GLU A 166 12.62 -1.37 12.72
N ILE A 167 11.35 -1.75 12.51
CA ILE A 167 10.99 -2.77 11.52
C ILE A 167 11.48 -2.37 10.11
N LEU A 168 11.29 -1.10 9.71
CA LEU A 168 11.73 -0.60 8.41
C LEU A 168 13.26 -0.58 8.28
N GLU A 169 14.00 -0.29 9.34
CA GLU A 169 15.46 -0.35 9.34
C GLU A 169 15.97 -1.79 9.19
N GLU A 170 15.41 -2.73 9.94
CA GLU A 170 15.71 -4.16 9.82
C GLU A 170 15.43 -4.67 8.40
N VAL A 171 14.25 -4.35 7.85
CA VAL A 171 13.83 -4.77 6.51
C VAL A 171 14.70 -4.14 5.43
N ARG A 172 15.12 -2.87 5.55
CA ARG A 172 16.09 -2.26 4.62
C ARG A 172 17.40 -3.03 4.60
N GLY A 173 17.92 -3.43 5.76
CA GLY A 173 19.13 -4.25 5.84
C GLY A 173 18.99 -5.57 5.09
N ARG A 174 17.83 -6.23 5.17
CA ARG A 174 17.54 -7.47 4.42
C ARG A 174 17.49 -7.22 2.91
N ILE A 175 16.90 -6.11 2.48
CA ILE A 175 16.89 -5.70 1.06
C ILE A 175 18.31 -5.45 0.55
N ASP A 176 19.11 -4.69 1.31
CA ASP A 176 20.47 -4.35 0.92
C ASP A 176 21.34 -5.62 0.81
N GLU A 177 21.19 -6.56 1.76
CA GLU A 177 21.88 -7.85 1.76
C GLU A 177 21.49 -8.71 0.55
N VAL A 178 20.20 -8.81 0.24
CA VAL A 178 19.69 -9.56 -0.92
C VAL A 178 20.17 -8.95 -2.24
N ALA A 179 20.18 -7.62 -2.33
CA ALA A 179 20.52 -6.91 -3.56
C ALA A 179 22.02 -6.65 -3.74
N LYS A 180 22.87 -6.97 -2.75
CA LYS A 180 24.30 -6.59 -2.77
C LYS A 180 25.01 -7.12 -4.01
N ASP A 181 24.78 -8.38 -4.33
CA ASP A 181 25.46 -9.12 -5.40
C ASP A 181 24.69 -9.09 -6.74
N TRP A 182 23.55 -8.39 -6.82
CA TRP A 182 22.82 -8.30 -8.08
C TRP A 182 23.65 -7.58 -9.16
N PRO A 183 23.66 -8.12 -10.40
CA PRO A 183 24.18 -7.42 -11.56
C PRO A 183 23.54 -6.04 -11.71
N ARG A 184 24.25 -5.13 -12.37
CA ARG A 184 23.79 -3.75 -12.54
C ARG A 184 22.47 -3.71 -13.30
N GLU A 185 22.33 -4.56 -14.31
CA GLU A 185 21.17 -4.68 -15.18
C GLU A 185 19.93 -5.09 -14.39
N VAL A 186 20.07 -6.02 -13.44
CA VAL A 186 18.99 -6.46 -12.55
C VAL A 186 18.56 -5.33 -11.61
N LYS A 187 19.54 -4.59 -11.05
CA LYS A 187 19.26 -3.40 -10.22
C LYS A 187 18.52 -2.34 -11.05
N ASP A 188 18.92 -2.11 -12.29
CA ASP A 188 18.29 -1.11 -13.15
C ASP A 188 16.86 -1.53 -13.56
N VAL A 189 16.61 -2.80 -13.89
CA VAL A 189 15.25 -3.33 -14.12
C VAL A 189 14.38 -3.11 -12.88
N CYS A 190 14.87 -3.51 -11.70
CA CYS A 190 14.19 -3.29 -10.43
C CYS A 190 13.85 -1.81 -10.22
N LEU A 191 14.81 -0.90 -10.46
CA LEU A 191 14.57 0.54 -10.30
C LEU A 191 13.59 1.12 -11.33
N ASN A 192 13.59 0.64 -12.57
CA ASN A 192 12.67 1.08 -13.62
C ASN A 192 11.21 0.77 -13.29
N GLU A 193 10.96 -0.29 -12.53
CA GLU A 193 9.62 -0.66 -12.04
C GLU A 193 9.09 0.28 -10.95
N THR A 194 9.92 1.14 -10.35
CA THR A 194 9.47 2.07 -9.31
C THR A 194 8.33 2.97 -9.82
N GLY A 195 8.41 3.45 -11.07
CA GLY A 195 7.34 4.27 -11.65
C GLY A 195 6.00 3.54 -11.72
N LEU A 196 6.02 2.28 -12.16
CA LEU A 196 4.83 1.44 -12.25
C LEU A 196 4.29 1.06 -10.87
N ALA A 197 5.16 0.77 -9.90
CA ALA A 197 4.73 0.52 -8.52
C ALA A 197 3.92 1.70 -7.95
N PHE A 198 4.38 2.94 -8.21
CA PHE A 198 3.64 4.15 -7.81
C PHE A 198 2.34 4.34 -8.59
N ALA A 199 2.37 4.12 -9.92
CA ALA A 199 1.17 4.22 -10.74
C ALA A 199 0.07 3.26 -10.24
N TYR A 200 0.40 1.99 -10.04
CA TYR A 200 -0.53 0.98 -9.54
C TYR A 200 -1.04 1.28 -8.13
N SER A 201 -0.15 1.56 -7.18
CA SER A 201 -0.56 1.93 -5.81
C SER A 201 -1.41 3.21 -5.78
N GLY A 202 -1.12 4.17 -6.67
CA GLY A 202 -1.96 5.35 -6.89
C GLY A 202 -3.37 5.01 -7.34
N THR A 203 -3.55 3.99 -8.18
CA THR A 203 -4.91 3.55 -8.58
C THR A 203 -5.73 3.00 -7.40
N ILE A 204 -5.08 2.35 -6.44
CA ILE A 204 -5.74 1.90 -5.19
C ILE A 204 -6.11 3.12 -4.32
N LEU A 205 -5.18 4.07 -4.22
CA LEU A 205 -5.36 5.30 -3.45
C LEU A 205 -6.47 6.20 -4.03
N ASN A 206 -6.75 6.12 -5.34
CA ASN A 206 -7.82 6.86 -6.01
C ASN A 206 -9.23 6.53 -5.47
N ASN A 207 -9.39 5.41 -4.75
CA ASN A 207 -10.61 5.16 -3.99
C ASN A 207 -10.85 6.28 -2.95
N LEU A 208 -9.79 6.85 -2.38
CA LEU A 208 -9.88 7.93 -1.38
C LEU A 208 -9.87 9.34 -1.98
N ALA A 209 -9.28 9.51 -3.15
CA ALA A 209 -9.11 10.80 -3.82
C ALA A 209 -10.41 11.27 -4.51
N LYS A 210 -11.47 11.50 -3.71
CA LYS A 210 -12.80 11.93 -4.16
C LYS A 210 -13.08 13.36 -3.70
N ARG A 211 -13.82 14.13 -4.51
CA ARG A 211 -14.47 15.37 -4.06
C ARG A 211 -15.80 15.03 -3.39
N ALA A 212 -16.33 15.93 -2.57
CA ALA A 212 -17.71 15.79 -2.10
C ALA A 212 -18.62 15.81 -3.32
N GLU A 213 -19.60 14.90 -3.38
CA GLU A 213 -20.63 14.98 -4.41
C GLU A 213 -21.34 16.33 -4.27
N GLU A 214 -21.43 17.08 -5.38
CA GLU A 214 -22.28 18.26 -5.41
C GLU A 214 -23.73 17.80 -5.19
N PRO A 215 -24.51 18.47 -4.33
CA PRO A 215 -25.91 18.13 -4.19
C PRO A 215 -26.56 18.19 -5.56
N ALA A 216 -27.22 17.10 -5.96
CA ALA A 216 -27.96 17.05 -7.22
C ALA A 216 -28.81 18.31 -7.33
N ALA A 217 -28.63 19.08 -8.42
CA ALA A 217 -29.42 20.26 -8.66
C ALA A 217 -30.90 19.86 -8.54
N ALA A 218 -31.61 20.50 -7.63
CA ALA A 218 -33.02 20.24 -7.41
C ALA A 218 -33.75 20.47 -8.75
N SER A 219 -34.21 19.39 -9.36
CA SER A 219 -35.06 19.38 -10.56
C SER A 219 -36.49 19.74 -10.22
#